data_AF-A0AAU0YCI6-F1
#
_entry.id   AF-A0AAU0YCI6-F1
#
_cell.length_a   1.000
_cell.length_b   1.000
_cell.length_c   1.000
_cell.angle_alpha   90.00
_cell.angle_beta   90.00
_cell.angle_gamma   90.00
#
_symmetry.space_group_name_H-M   'P 1'
#
loop_
_entity.id
_entity.type
_entity.pdbx_description
1 polymer ?
#
loop_
_entity_poly.entity_id
_entity_poly.type
_entity_poly.pdbx_seq_one_letter_code
_entity_poly.pdbx_strand_id
1 'polypeptide(L)'
;MACRTSRVLLAAATATVALAALAAPVTASAAGSPQGRVFMVNPVQSSGDQNLADAKDSATAVPVDAYALAALRNLDGSGGLSGKWAYIRSDTGSSAKVADAGTYTRNDDQFEQVMAYFWVNEAQEYLQSLGFGSELPGANDRAQPVRINQWGADNSFFTDKKAEIRFGKGGVDDAEDAEVIVHEYGHAVHNAQVPGFGTSEEAGSIGEAWGDYLAVSVGAYADSKYGWPRRTDPGCVADWDSVSYTSSVPHCLRRVDGDKTYADKVGEVHADGEIWSRALFDIRGALGAREADRIIVTAQFGFAPDTSFQDAAVTTIATAQQMYGRSAADAVRKAFQDRGIPGV
;
A
#
# COMPACT_ATOMS: atom_id res chain seq x y z
N MET A 1 60.60 -12.51 59.13
CA MET A 1 61.07 -13.36 58.02
C MET A 1 60.09 -14.50 57.82
N ALA A 2 59.27 -14.44 56.78
CA ALA A 2 58.55 -15.57 56.20
C ALA A 2 58.04 -15.12 54.84
N CYS A 3 58.67 -15.64 53.79
CA CYS A 3 58.32 -15.42 52.40
C CYS A 3 57.09 -16.29 52.06
N ARG A 4 56.02 -15.70 51.52
CA ARG A 4 54.97 -16.45 50.83
C ARG A 4 54.63 -15.78 49.51
N THR A 5 54.94 -16.55 48.47
CA THR A 5 54.61 -16.39 47.06
C THR A 5 53.11 -16.31 46.81
N SER A 6 52.68 -15.39 45.94
CA SER A 6 51.41 -15.52 45.23
C SER A 6 51.61 -15.25 43.74
N ARG A 7 51.03 -16.15 42.97
CA ARG A 7 51.26 -16.43 41.54
C ARG A 7 50.76 -15.28 40.68
N VAL A 8 51.61 -14.83 39.75
CA VAL A 8 51.20 -13.98 38.62
C VAL A 8 50.60 -14.90 37.55
N LEU A 9 49.31 -14.74 37.28
CA LEU A 9 48.65 -15.29 36.09
C LEU A 9 48.86 -14.30 34.94
N LEU A 10 49.68 -14.67 33.96
CA LEU A 10 49.70 -14.03 32.65
C LEU A 10 48.42 -14.43 31.91
N ALA A 11 47.53 -13.47 31.66
CA ALA A 11 46.51 -13.59 30.62
C ALA A 11 47.02 -12.85 29.39
N ALA A 12 47.36 -13.61 28.33
CA ALA A 12 47.70 -13.05 27.04
C ALA A 12 46.42 -12.49 26.38
N ALA A 13 46.34 -11.17 26.24
CA ALA A 13 45.31 -10.52 25.45
C ALA A 13 45.71 -10.59 23.97
N THR A 14 45.16 -11.55 23.23
CA THR A 14 45.20 -11.54 21.77
C THR A 14 44.21 -10.48 21.28
N ALA A 15 44.72 -9.37 20.75
CA ALA A 15 43.94 -8.38 20.03
C ALA A 15 43.52 -8.97 18.67
N THR A 16 42.29 -9.44 18.56
CA THR A 16 41.64 -9.73 17.28
C THR A 16 41.07 -8.43 16.73
N VAL A 17 41.75 -7.86 15.74
CA VAL A 17 41.19 -6.78 14.91
C VAL A 17 40.09 -7.40 14.06
N ALA A 18 38.83 -7.18 14.43
CA ALA A 18 37.69 -7.49 13.58
C ALA A 18 37.63 -6.41 12.48
N LEU A 19 38.05 -6.76 11.26
CA LEU A 19 37.67 -5.98 10.08
C LEU A 19 36.15 -6.15 9.90
N ALA A 20 35.38 -5.15 10.34
CA ALA A 20 34.01 -4.98 9.89
C ALA A 20 34.07 -4.58 8.41
N ALA A 21 33.91 -5.57 7.53
CA ALA A 21 33.58 -5.30 6.13
C ALA A 21 32.16 -4.72 6.12
N LEU A 22 32.06 -3.39 6.01
CA LEU A 22 30.83 -2.72 5.63
C LEU A 22 30.43 -3.27 4.26
N ALA A 23 29.48 -4.19 4.23
CA ALA A 23 28.84 -4.60 3.00
C ALA A 23 28.14 -3.35 2.44
N ALA A 24 28.69 -2.82 1.35
CA ALA A 24 28.00 -1.82 0.55
C ALA A 24 26.63 -2.37 0.14
N PRO A 25 25.59 -1.53 0.04
CA PRO A 25 24.31 -1.99 -0.47
C PRO A 25 24.54 -2.52 -1.88
N VAL A 26 24.29 -3.80 -2.07
CA VAL A 26 24.29 -4.41 -3.40
C VAL A 26 23.07 -3.88 -4.12
N THR A 27 23.22 -2.74 -4.79
CA THR A 27 22.31 -2.37 -5.87
C THR A 27 22.61 -3.29 -7.04
N ALA A 28 22.06 -4.50 -7.01
CA ALA A 28 21.95 -5.32 -8.20
C ALA A 28 21.01 -4.58 -9.16
N SER A 29 21.59 -3.86 -10.13
CA SER A 29 20.90 -3.55 -11.37
C SER A 29 20.50 -4.88 -12.00
N ALA A 30 19.22 -5.23 -11.93
CA ALA A 30 18.70 -6.50 -12.43
C ALA A 30 18.57 -6.47 -13.96
N ALA A 31 19.71 -6.55 -14.66
CA ALA A 31 19.71 -7.06 -16.02
C ALA A 31 19.38 -8.57 -15.95
N GLY A 32 18.10 -8.94 -16.12
CA GLY A 32 17.67 -10.34 -16.20
C GLY A 32 16.39 -10.75 -15.46
N SER A 33 15.74 -9.86 -14.70
CA SER A 33 14.42 -10.18 -14.11
C SER A 33 13.31 -10.12 -15.17
N PRO A 34 12.35 -11.07 -15.17
CA PRO A 34 11.18 -11.01 -16.04
C PRO A 34 10.47 -9.66 -15.93
N GLN A 35 9.99 -9.12 -17.05
CA GLN A 35 9.29 -7.83 -17.11
C GLN A 35 7.80 -8.06 -17.34
N GLY A 36 6.97 -7.25 -16.68
CA GLY A 36 5.54 -7.15 -16.92
C GLY A 36 5.19 -5.79 -17.51
N ARG A 37 4.19 -5.75 -18.39
CA ARG A 37 3.57 -4.50 -18.81
C ARG A 37 2.56 -4.09 -17.74
N VAL A 38 2.67 -2.86 -17.25
CA VAL A 38 1.79 -2.30 -16.22
C VAL A 38 1.42 -0.86 -16.58
N PHE A 39 0.33 -0.35 -16.02
CA PHE A 39 0.11 1.09 -15.98
C PHE A 39 1.00 1.76 -14.94
N MET A 40 1.42 3.00 -15.24
CA MET A 40 2.12 3.85 -14.30
C MET A 40 1.13 4.45 -13.29
N VAL A 41 0.90 3.70 -12.21
CA VAL A 41 -0.24 3.85 -11.28
C VAL A 41 -1.56 3.61 -12.01
N ASN A 42 -2.02 4.59 -12.78
CA ASN A 42 -3.16 4.46 -13.67
C ASN A 42 -3.00 5.42 -14.88
N PRO A 43 -3.72 5.19 -15.99
CA PRO A 43 -3.51 5.97 -17.20
C PRO A 43 -4.02 7.41 -17.13
N VAL A 44 -5.05 7.71 -16.32
CA VAL A 44 -5.53 9.09 -16.11
C VAL A 44 -4.46 9.90 -15.40
N GLN A 45 -3.85 9.34 -14.36
CA GLN A 45 -2.79 9.98 -13.59
C GLN A 45 -1.53 10.23 -14.43
N SER A 46 -1.08 9.24 -15.19
CA SER A 46 0.20 9.33 -15.93
C SER A 46 0.11 10.22 -17.19
N SER A 47 -1.06 10.25 -17.83
CA SER A 47 -1.32 11.08 -19.03
C SER A 47 -1.89 12.47 -18.69
N GLY A 48 -2.62 12.60 -17.58
CA GLY A 48 -3.41 13.79 -17.24
C GLY A 48 -4.70 13.93 -18.04
N ASP A 49 -5.05 12.94 -18.86
CA ASP A 49 -6.25 12.98 -19.71
C ASP A 49 -7.48 12.46 -18.96
N GLN A 50 -8.37 13.37 -18.61
CA GLN A 50 -9.65 13.10 -17.96
C GLN A 50 -10.73 12.61 -18.95
N ASN A 51 -10.43 12.52 -20.25
CA ASN A 51 -11.38 12.03 -21.26
C ASN A 51 -11.16 10.56 -21.64
N LEU A 52 -10.20 9.88 -21.00
CA LEU A 52 -10.04 8.45 -21.18
C LEU A 52 -11.32 7.73 -20.75
N ALA A 53 -11.63 6.64 -21.45
CA ALA A 53 -12.77 5.81 -21.15
C ALA A 53 -12.40 4.35 -21.39
N ASP A 54 -12.99 3.43 -20.63
CA ASP A 54 -12.76 2.00 -20.78
C ASP A 54 -12.86 1.54 -22.26
N ALA A 55 -13.91 1.95 -22.96
CA ALA A 55 -14.14 1.58 -24.36
C ALA A 55 -14.06 0.05 -24.62
N LYS A 56 -14.53 -0.76 -23.66
CA LYS A 56 -14.58 -2.23 -23.68
C LYS A 56 -13.20 -2.85 -23.88
N ASP A 57 -12.28 -2.53 -22.98
CA ASP A 57 -10.92 -3.10 -22.96
C ASP A 57 -10.10 -2.82 -24.23
N SER A 58 -10.51 -1.85 -25.04
CA SER A 58 -9.79 -1.52 -26.26
C SER A 58 -8.38 -1.07 -25.92
N ALA A 59 -7.38 -1.80 -26.43
CA ALA A 59 -5.97 -1.48 -26.23
C ALA A 59 -5.58 -0.09 -26.79
N THR A 60 -6.40 0.49 -27.67
CA THR A 60 -6.19 1.83 -28.23
C THR A 60 -6.88 2.95 -27.43
N ALA A 61 -7.69 2.60 -26.43
CA ALA A 61 -8.38 3.58 -25.59
C ALA A 61 -7.43 4.32 -24.64
N VAL A 62 -6.27 3.73 -24.37
CA VAL A 62 -5.25 4.26 -23.47
C VAL A 62 -3.96 4.49 -24.24
N PRO A 63 -3.29 5.65 -24.10
CA PRO A 63 -2.08 5.95 -24.84
C PRO A 63 -0.90 5.08 -24.37
N VAL A 64 0.01 4.77 -25.31
CA VAL A 64 1.15 3.87 -25.04
C VAL A 64 2.10 4.39 -23.96
N ASP A 65 2.16 5.71 -23.77
CA ASP A 65 2.99 6.38 -22.77
C ASP A 65 2.35 6.40 -21.37
N ALA A 66 1.18 5.78 -21.17
CA ALA A 66 0.65 5.44 -19.85
C ALA A 66 1.17 4.09 -19.31
N TYR A 67 1.83 3.30 -20.17
CA TYR A 67 2.37 1.99 -19.80
C TYR A 67 3.87 2.06 -19.48
N ALA A 68 4.30 1.15 -18.59
CA ALA A 68 5.71 0.86 -18.34
C ALA A 68 5.98 -0.65 -18.46
N LEU A 69 7.22 -0.99 -18.80
CA LEU A 69 7.78 -2.32 -18.53
C LEU A 69 8.50 -2.26 -17.19
N ALA A 70 8.06 -3.09 -16.24
CA ALA A 70 8.63 -3.13 -14.90
C ALA A 70 8.99 -4.55 -14.49
N ALA A 71 10.04 -4.70 -13.68
CA ALA A 71 10.49 -5.99 -13.22
C ALA A 71 9.44 -6.67 -12.32
N LEU A 72 9.06 -7.89 -12.67
CA LEU A 72 8.27 -8.78 -11.82
C LEU A 72 9.17 -9.40 -10.77
N ARG A 73 9.06 -8.88 -9.55
CA ARG A 73 9.92 -9.23 -8.41
C ARG A 73 9.28 -10.34 -7.58
N ASN A 74 10.10 -10.99 -6.76
CA ASN A 74 9.69 -11.99 -5.78
C ASN A 74 9.01 -13.26 -6.33
N LEU A 75 9.17 -13.55 -7.63
CA LEU A 75 8.67 -14.76 -8.27
C LEU A 75 9.29 -16.04 -7.67
N ASP A 76 8.50 -17.11 -7.59
CA ASP A 76 8.92 -18.42 -7.05
C ASP A 76 9.57 -19.35 -8.10
N GLY A 77 9.63 -18.93 -9.36
CA GLY A 77 10.21 -19.71 -10.46
C GLY A 77 9.27 -20.76 -11.08
N SER A 78 8.00 -20.81 -10.68
CA SER A 78 6.98 -21.72 -11.25
C SER A 78 6.60 -21.41 -12.70
N GLY A 79 6.91 -20.21 -13.18
CA GLY A 79 6.51 -19.70 -14.50
C GLY A 79 5.14 -19.00 -14.51
N GLY A 80 4.37 -19.10 -13.43
CA GLY A 80 3.17 -18.30 -13.18
C GLY A 80 3.46 -17.06 -12.33
N LEU A 81 2.45 -16.19 -12.19
CA LEU A 81 2.51 -15.02 -11.30
C LEU A 81 2.29 -15.46 -9.84
N SER A 82 3.30 -16.13 -9.27
CA SER A 82 3.34 -16.65 -7.91
C SER A 82 4.67 -16.33 -7.27
N GLY A 83 4.66 -15.95 -5.99
CA GLY A 83 5.84 -15.43 -5.33
C GLY A 83 5.71 -15.22 -3.82
N LYS A 84 6.73 -14.58 -3.24
CA LYS A 84 6.85 -14.38 -1.79
C LYS A 84 5.70 -13.59 -1.18
N TRP A 85 5.26 -12.53 -1.87
CA TRP A 85 4.29 -11.56 -1.34
C TRP A 85 2.91 -11.62 -1.99
N ALA A 86 2.83 -12.21 -3.18
CA ALA A 86 1.58 -12.33 -3.92
C ALA A 86 1.57 -13.63 -4.72
N TYR A 87 0.37 -14.18 -4.92
CA TYR A 87 0.16 -15.15 -5.98
C TYR A 87 -1.24 -14.96 -6.57
N ILE A 88 -1.31 -15.04 -7.90
CA ILE A 88 -2.56 -14.91 -8.64
C ILE A 88 -3.24 -16.27 -8.76
N ARG A 89 -4.51 -16.32 -8.36
CA ARG A 89 -5.42 -17.44 -8.60
C ARG A 89 -6.42 -17.02 -9.66
N SER A 90 -6.34 -17.61 -10.85
CA SER A 90 -7.37 -17.47 -11.87
C SER A 90 -8.41 -18.59 -11.69
N ASP A 91 -9.69 -18.22 -11.55
CA ASP A 91 -10.80 -19.19 -11.59
C ASP A 91 -11.58 -19.15 -12.92
N THR A 92 -11.42 -18.05 -13.65
CA THR A 92 -12.06 -17.74 -14.92
C THR A 92 -10.99 -17.17 -15.86
N GLY A 93 -10.91 -17.72 -17.07
CA GLY A 93 -9.93 -17.32 -18.07
C GLY A 93 -8.58 -18.04 -17.97
N SER A 94 -7.62 -17.56 -18.75
CA SER A 94 -6.27 -18.11 -18.81
C SER A 94 -5.37 -17.44 -17.78
N SER A 95 -4.55 -18.22 -17.08
CA SER A 95 -3.53 -17.66 -16.18
C SER A 95 -2.42 -16.97 -16.96
N ALA A 96 -2.00 -15.80 -16.48
CA ALA A 96 -0.84 -15.09 -17.00
C ALA A 96 0.44 -15.91 -16.83
N LYS A 97 1.30 -15.90 -17.85
CA LYS A 97 2.63 -16.51 -17.81
C LYS A 97 3.69 -15.43 -17.68
N VAL A 98 4.68 -15.68 -16.83
CA VAL A 98 5.81 -14.77 -16.62
C VAL A 98 6.56 -14.46 -17.92
N ALA A 99 6.69 -15.45 -18.82
CA ALA A 99 7.37 -15.29 -20.10
C ALA A 99 6.67 -14.30 -21.05
N ASP A 100 5.34 -14.17 -20.93
CA ASP A 100 4.50 -13.37 -21.82
C ASP A 100 4.04 -12.04 -21.17
N ALA A 101 4.37 -11.81 -19.90
CA ALA A 101 3.83 -10.71 -19.08
C ALA A 101 4.07 -9.30 -19.64
N GLY A 102 5.14 -9.08 -20.41
CA GLY A 102 5.42 -7.80 -21.07
C GLY A 102 4.57 -7.53 -22.33
N THR A 103 3.85 -8.54 -22.81
CA THR A 103 3.11 -8.50 -24.09
C THR A 103 1.61 -8.37 -23.94
N TYR A 104 1.05 -8.78 -22.79
CA TYR A 104 -0.37 -8.60 -22.51
C TYR A 104 -0.75 -7.12 -22.56
N THR A 105 -1.86 -6.85 -23.25
CA THR A 105 -2.50 -5.55 -23.34
C THR A 105 -3.73 -5.55 -22.44
N ARG A 106 -4.33 -4.38 -22.20
CA ARG A 106 -5.57 -4.32 -21.42
C ARG A 106 -6.75 -5.12 -22.01
N ASN A 107 -6.72 -5.44 -23.30
CA ASN A 107 -7.68 -6.34 -23.94
C ASN A 107 -7.49 -7.82 -23.51
N ASP A 108 -6.41 -8.15 -22.81
CA ASP A 108 -6.11 -9.49 -22.32
C ASP A 108 -6.35 -9.54 -20.81
N ASP A 109 -7.23 -10.44 -20.34
CA ASP A 109 -7.49 -10.74 -18.91
C ASP A 109 -6.20 -10.97 -18.07
N GLN A 110 -5.09 -11.32 -18.73
CA GLN A 110 -3.79 -11.54 -18.11
C GLN A 110 -3.08 -10.24 -17.75
N PHE A 111 -3.42 -9.11 -18.36
CA PHE A 111 -2.87 -7.81 -18.01
C PHE A 111 -3.26 -7.39 -16.60
N GLU A 112 -4.54 -7.52 -16.23
CA GLU A 112 -5.03 -7.30 -14.86
C GLU A 112 -4.31 -8.20 -13.84
N GLN A 113 -4.02 -9.46 -14.21
CA GLN A 113 -3.24 -10.37 -13.37
C GLN A 113 -1.80 -9.88 -13.16
N VAL A 114 -1.17 -9.31 -14.20
CA VAL A 114 0.17 -8.71 -14.11
C VAL A 114 0.15 -7.46 -13.24
N MET A 115 -0.85 -6.59 -13.42
CA MET A 115 -1.07 -5.40 -12.59
C MET A 115 -1.22 -5.77 -11.12
N ALA A 116 -2.12 -6.70 -10.79
CA ALA A 116 -2.36 -7.13 -9.42
C ALA A 116 -1.10 -7.73 -8.77
N TYR A 117 -0.37 -8.59 -9.49
CA TYR A 117 0.87 -9.18 -8.97
C TYR A 117 1.92 -8.10 -8.70
N PHE A 118 2.10 -7.15 -9.62
CA PHE A 118 3.08 -6.08 -9.49
C PHE A 118 2.74 -5.16 -8.31
N TRP A 119 1.50 -4.67 -8.22
CA TRP A 119 1.12 -3.65 -7.23
C TRP A 119 0.99 -4.18 -5.81
N VAL A 120 0.59 -5.46 -5.63
CA VAL A 120 0.67 -6.10 -4.30
C VAL A 120 2.13 -6.23 -3.84
N ASN A 121 3.05 -6.57 -4.75
CA ASN A 121 4.48 -6.59 -4.42
C ASN A 121 5.01 -5.19 -4.11
N GLU A 122 4.63 -4.17 -4.88
CA GLU A 122 5.04 -2.77 -4.66
C GLU A 122 4.57 -2.27 -3.29
N ALA A 123 3.32 -2.54 -2.91
CA ALA A 123 2.77 -2.17 -1.60
C ALA A 123 3.48 -2.90 -0.44
N GLN A 124 3.71 -4.22 -0.56
CA GLN A 124 4.45 -4.95 0.47
C GLN A 124 5.89 -4.45 0.58
N GLU A 125 6.57 -4.18 -0.53
CA GLU A 125 7.94 -3.64 -0.54
C GLU A 125 8.00 -2.22 0.02
N TYR A 126 6.96 -1.40 -0.19
CA TYR A 126 6.83 -0.10 0.45
C TYR A 126 6.85 -0.23 1.98
N LEU A 127 6.01 -1.12 2.54
CA LEU A 127 6.00 -1.41 3.99
C LEU A 127 7.36 -1.91 4.48
N GLN A 128 8.03 -2.78 3.72
CA GLN A 128 9.36 -3.27 4.07
C GLN A 128 10.41 -2.15 4.04
N SER A 129 10.31 -1.19 3.11
CA SER A 129 11.20 -0.02 3.04
C SER A 129 11.07 0.90 4.25
N LEU A 130 9.90 0.90 4.89
CA LEU A 130 9.63 1.61 6.15
C LEU A 130 10.16 0.86 7.38
N GLY A 131 10.61 -0.39 7.23
CA GLY A 131 11.19 -1.21 8.29
C GLY A 131 10.25 -2.29 8.85
N PHE A 132 9.00 -2.42 8.37
CA PHE A 132 8.10 -3.50 8.78
C PHE A 132 8.61 -4.84 8.25
N GLY A 133 8.75 -5.84 9.13
CA GLY A 133 9.38 -7.13 8.81
C GLY A 133 10.89 -7.17 9.07
N SER A 134 11.49 -6.08 9.55
CA SER A 134 12.90 -6.01 9.94
C SER A 134 13.11 -5.26 11.25
N GLU A 135 12.90 -3.94 11.27
CA GLU A 135 12.99 -3.08 12.45
C GLU A 135 11.70 -3.06 13.27
N LEU A 136 10.56 -3.18 12.60
CA LEU A 136 9.21 -3.15 13.14
C LEU A 136 8.51 -4.50 12.86
N PRO A 137 7.45 -4.86 13.61
CA PRO A 137 6.66 -6.07 13.33
C PRO A 137 6.20 -6.15 11.87
N GLY A 138 6.09 -7.35 11.31
CA GLY A 138 5.62 -7.51 9.92
C GLY A 138 4.18 -7.03 9.74
N ALA A 139 3.94 -6.17 8.75
CA ALA A 139 2.60 -5.75 8.31
C ALA A 139 2.19 -6.58 7.08
N ASN A 140 1.20 -7.46 7.25
CA ASN A 140 0.86 -8.61 6.39
C ASN A 140 1.97 -9.67 6.30
N ASP A 141 3.17 -9.32 5.82
CA ASP A 141 4.41 -10.12 5.77
C ASP A 141 4.22 -11.60 5.35
N ARG A 142 3.30 -11.81 4.40
CA ARG A 142 2.94 -13.13 3.86
C ARG A 142 2.47 -13.01 2.43
N ALA A 143 2.40 -14.14 1.73
CA ALA A 143 1.86 -14.17 0.38
C ALA A 143 0.34 -13.90 0.38
N GLN A 144 -0.08 -12.88 -0.33
CA GLN A 144 -1.48 -12.47 -0.47
C GLN A 144 -2.11 -13.17 -1.70
N PRO A 145 -3.13 -14.04 -1.52
CA PRO A 145 -3.91 -14.54 -2.64
C PRO A 145 -4.70 -13.40 -3.28
N VAL A 146 -4.64 -13.35 -4.61
CA VAL A 146 -5.46 -12.45 -5.42
C VAL A 146 -6.23 -13.24 -6.46
N ARG A 147 -7.52 -12.94 -6.61
CA ARG A 147 -8.41 -13.50 -7.63
C ARG A 147 -8.90 -12.39 -8.54
N ILE A 148 -8.71 -12.60 -9.83
CA ILE A 148 -9.11 -11.66 -10.89
C ILE A 148 -10.26 -12.30 -11.69
N ASN A 149 -10.98 -11.50 -12.47
CA ASN A 149 -12.02 -11.92 -13.42
C ASN A 149 -13.25 -12.59 -12.80
N GLN A 150 -13.59 -12.32 -11.54
CA GLN A 150 -14.54 -13.17 -10.83
C GLN A 150 -16.00 -13.01 -11.33
N TRP A 151 -16.40 -11.80 -11.73
CA TRP A 151 -17.73 -11.50 -12.28
C TRP A 151 -17.75 -10.10 -12.94
N GLY A 152 -18.74 -9.82 -13.79
CA GLY A 152 -18.84 -8.55 -14.55
C GLY A 152 -19.47 -7.38 -13.79
N ALA A 153 -19.27 -7.28 -12.47
CA ALA A 153 -19.73 -6.14 -11.69
C ALA A 153 -18.53 -5.29 -11.28
N ASP A 154 -18.80 -4.01 -11.11
CA ASP A 154 -17.88 -2.94 -10.71
C ASP A 154 -17.77 -2.98 -9.19
N ASN A 155 -16.87 -3.82 -8.68
CA ASN A 155 -16.66 -4.00 -7.25
C ASN A 155 -15.45 -4.90 -6.97
N SER A 156 -14.60 -4.44 -6.06
CA SER A 156 -13.48 -5.18 -5.50
C SER A 156 -13.65 -5.33 -3.99
N PHE A 157 -12.98 -6.32 -3.40
CA PHE A 157 -12.95 -6.51 -1.95
C PHE A 157 -11.88 -7.51 -1.48
N PHE A 158 -11.40 -7.30 -0.26
CA PHE A 158 -10.75 -8.30 0.56
C PHE A 158 -11.78 -9.12 1.36
N THR A 159 -11.56 -10.43 1.47
CA THR A 159 -12.35 -11.30 2.38
C THR A 159 -11.46 -12.06 3.37
N ASP A 160 -11.81 -11.93 4.64
CA ASP A 160 -11.16 -12.61 5.78
C ASP A 160 -11.28 -14.14 5.73
N LYS A 161 -12.39 -14.69 5.22
CA LYS A 161 -12.68 -16.14 5.15
C LYS A 161 -11.62 -16.94 4.42
N LYS A 162 -11.04 -16.37 3.37
CA LYS A 162 -9.96 -16.97 2.57
C LYS A 162 -8.69 -16.13 2.58
N ALA A 163 -8.70 -15.04 3.34
CA ALA A 163 -7.68 -13.99 3.34
C ALA A 163 -7.28 -13.60 1.92
N GLU A 164 -8.23 -13.41 1.01
CA GLU A 164 -7.98 -13.18 -0.41
C GLU A 164 -8.60 -11.87 -0.90
N ILE A 165 -7.93 -11.25 -1.88
CA ILE A 165 -8.42 -10.07 -2.59
C ILE A 165 -9.12 -10.53 -3.87
N ARG A 166 -10.24 -9.90 -4.22
CA ARG A 166 -11.04 -10.18 -5.40
C ARG A 166 -11.31 -8.88 -6.16
N PHE A 167 -11.18 -8.93 -7.48
CA PHE A 167 -11.46 -7.81 -8.37
C PHE A 167 -12.58 -8.13 -9.36
N GLY A 168 -13.40 -7.12 -9.61
CA GLY A 168 -14.48 -7.09 -10.59
C GLY A 168 -13.99 -6.75 -12.01
N LYS A 169 -14.96 -6.54 -12.91
CA LYS A 169 -14.77 -6.19 -14.33
C LYS A 169 -15.83 -5.18 -14.80
N GLY A 170 -16.28 -4.30 -13.92
CA GLY A 170 -17.42 -3.44 -14.23
C GLY A 170 -16.97 -2.04 -14.59
N GLY A 171 -17.32 -1.58 -15.79
CA GLY A 171 -16.81 -0.30 -16.26
C GLY A 171 -15.37 -0.46 -16.74
N VAL A 172 -14.42 0.13 -16.01
CA VAL A 172 -13.00 -0.21 -16.14
C VAL A 172 -12.78 -1.46 -15.29
N ASP A 173 -11.98 -2.41 -15.76
CA ASP A 173 -11.65 -3.56 -14.93
C ASP A 173 -10.86 -3.11 -13.69
N ASP A 174 -11.38 -3.35 -12.48
CA ASP A 174 -10.87 -2.79 -11.23
C ASP A 174 -9.35 -3.02 -11.01
N ALA A 175 -8.84 -4.15 -11.52
CA ALA A 175 -7.42 -4.52 -11.47
C ALA A 175 -6.55 -3.82 -12.54
N GLU A 176 -7.10 -2.86 -13.28
CA GLU A 176 -6.36 -1.91 -14.11
C GLU A 176 -5.97 -0.63 -13.34
N ASP A 177 -6.57 -0.33 -12.20
CA ASP A 177 -6.16 0.79 -11.37
C ASP A 177 -5.31 0.32 -10.18
N ALA A 178 -4.05 0.76 -10.14
CA ALA A 178 -3.15 0.44 -9.04
C ALA A 178 -3.70 0.84 -7.68
N GLU A 179 -4.43 1.95 -7.61
CA GLU A 179 -4.92 2.48 -6.35
C GLU A 179 -6.05 1.61 -5.80
N VAL A 180 -6.90 1.05 -6.67
CA VAL A 180 -7.90 0.04 -6.27
C VAL A 180 -7.20 -1.24 -5.78
N ILE A 181 -6.15 -1.69 -6.47
CA ILE A 181 -5.38 -2.88 -6.03
C ILE A 181 -4.77 -2.68 -4.65
N VAL A 182 -4.15 -1.53 -4.42
CA VAL A 182 -3.48 -1.22 -3.16
C VAL A 182 -4.47 -0.94 -2.04
N HIS A 183 -5.62 -0.33 -2.34
CA HIS A 183 -6.72 -0.15 -1.38
C HIS A 183 -7.12 -1.51 -0.77
N GLU A 184 -7.38 -2.50 -1.62
CA GLU A 184 -7.74 -3.84 -1.15
C GLU A 184 -6.61 -4.57 -0.41
N TYR A 185 -5.36 -4.32 -0.82
CA TYR A 185 -4.21 -4.77 -0.06
C TYR A 185 -4.14 -4.11 1.32
N GLY A 186 -4.58 -2.86 1.45
CA GLY A 186 -4.75 -2.16 2.73
C GLY A 186 -5.65 -2.92 3.71
N HIS A 187 -6.80 -3.42 3.25
CA HIS A 187 -7.65 -4.30 4.07
C HIS A 187 -6.93 -5.60 4.48
N ALA A 188 -6.16 -6.20 3.57
CA ALA A 188 -5.37 -7.40 3.91
C ALA A 188 -4.32 -7.11 5.01
N VAL A 189 -3.68 -5.93 4.98
CA VAL A 189 -2.76 -5.46 6.02
C VAL A 189 -3.49 -5.30 7.35
N HIS A 190 -4.61 -4.58 7.39
CA HIS A 190 -5.40 -4.41 8.61
C HIS A 190 -5.86 -5.75 9.19
N ASN A 191 -6.39 -6.66 8.38
CA ASN A 191 -6.82 -7.97 8.86
C ASN A 191 -5.64 -8.83 9.37
N ALA A 192 -4.42 -8.64 8.83
CA ALA A 192 -3.24 -9.35 9.33
C ALA A 192 -2.76 -8.80 10.69
N GLN A 193 -2.92 -7.49 10.93
CA GLN A 193 -2.57 -6.85 12.21
C GLN A 193 -3.65 -7.08 13.28
N VAL A 194 -4.91 -6.92 12.88
CA VAL A 194 -6.11 -7.03 13.72
C VAL A 194 -7.13 -7.91 13.01
N PRO A 195 -7.08 -9.23 13.19
CA PRO A 195 -8.04 -10.15 12.58
C PRO A 195 -9.49 -9.77 12.88
N GLY A 196 -10.30 -9.63 11.84
CA GLY A 196 -11.70 -9.22 11.94
C GLY A 196 -11.91 -7.72 12.13
N PHE A 197 -10.94 -6.86 11.84
CA PHE A 197 -11.10 -5.40 11.87
C PHE A 197 -12.30 -4.91 11.05
N GLY A 198 -12.99 -3.88 11.56
CA GLY A 198 -14.15 -3.27 10.87
C GLY A 198 -15.51 -3.75 11.38
N THR A 199 -15.63 -4.16 12.66
CA THR A 199 -16.90 -4.65 13.21
C THR A 199 -17.86 -3.55 13.66
N SER A 200 -17.40 -2.30 13.71
CA SER A 200 -18.20 -1.09 13.94
C SER A 200 -18.13 -0.18 12.71
N GLU A 201 -19.05 0.78 12.58
CA GLU A 201 -18.98 1.77 11.49
C GLU A 201 -17.66 2.54 11.53
N GLU A 202 -17.22 3.02 12.69
CA GLU A 202 -15.94 3.75 12.79
C GLU A 202 -14.73 2.87 12.46
N ALA A 203 -14.71 1.61 12.90
CA ALA A 203 -13.63 0.71 12.53
C ALA A 203 -13.63 0.43 11.02
N GLY A 204 -14.82 0.27 10.42
CA GLY A 204 -14.98 0.14 8.96
C GLY A 204 -14.44 1.37 8.24
N SER A 205 -14.85 2.57 8.67
CA SER A 205 -14.40 3.85 8.15
C SER A 205 -12.88 4.05 8.27
N ILE A 206 -12.26 3.62 9.38
CA ILE A 206 -10.78 3.59 9.51
C ILE A 206 -10.17 2.62 8.49
N GLY A 207 -10.82 1.48 8.23
CA GLY A 207 -10.43 0.50 7.22
C GLY A 207 -10.41 1.07 5.81
N GLU A 208 -11.54 1.65 5.38
CA GLU A 208 -11.68 2.30 4.07
C GLU A 208 -10.66 3.43 3.89
N ALA A 209 -10.54 4.28 4.91
CA ALA A 209 -9.61 5.39 4.91
C ALA A 209 -8.14 4.97 4.79
N TRP A 210 -7.78 3.85 5.43
CA TRP A 210 -6.45 3.27 5.32
C TRP A 210 -6.17 2.74 3.92
N GLY A 211 -7.12 2.06 3.29
CA GLY A 211 -7.01 1.60 1.91
C GLY A 211 -6.72 2.77 0.96
N ASP A 212 -7.54 3.82 1.02
CA ASP A 212 -7.38 5.04 0.21
C ASP A 212 -6.03 5.73 0.46
N TYR A 213 -5.65 5.90 1.72
CA TYR A 213 -4.39 6.55 2.09
C TYR A 213 -3.15 5.75 1.65
N LEU A 214 -3.18 4.42 1.82
CA LEU A 214 -2.09 3.55 1.40
C LEU A 214 -1.96 3.56 -0.12
N ALA A 215 -3.08 3.54 -0.84
CA ALA A 215 -3.11 3.58 -2.30
C ALA A 215 -2.36 4.79 -2.87
N VAL A 216 -2.74 6.00 -2.47
CA VAL A 216 -2.08 7.22 -2.95
C VAL A 216 -0.62 7.32 -2.49
N SER A 217 -0.31 6.81 -1.28
CA SER A 217 1.05 6.83 -0.73
C SER A 217 2.00 5.89 -1.48
N VAL A 218 1.54 4.67 -1.80
CA VAL A 218 2.29 3.69 -2.59
C VAL A 218 2.43 4.17 -4.04
N GLY A 219 1.37 4.73 -4.63
CA GLY A 219 1.42 5.34 -5.94
C GLY A 219 2.48 6.45 -6.02
N ALA A 220 2.49 7.39 -5.07
CA ALA A 220 3.47 8.47 -5.02
C ALA A 220 4.90 7.95 -4.77
N TYR A 221 5.07 6.88 -3.98
CA TYR A 221 6.35 6.21 -3.80
C TYR A 221 6.84 5.56 -5.11
N ALA A 222 5.97 4.86 -5.84
CA ALA A 222 6.29 4.24 -7.11
C ALA A 222 6.67 5.29 -8.17
N ASP A 223 5.92 6.39 -8.26
CA ASP A 223 6.23 7.51 -9.16
C ASP A 223 7.65 8.02 -8.93
N SER A 224 8.02 8.26 -7.68
CA SER A 224 9.36 8.70 -7.29
C SER A 224 10.44 7.64 -7.58
N LYS A 225 10.17 6.38 -7.23
CA LYS A 225 11.10 5.25 -7.41
C LYS A 225 11.43 4.98 -8.87
N TYR A 226 10.44 5.09 -9.76
CA TYR A 226 10.59 4.77 -11.18
C TYR A 226 10.74 6.01 -12.08
N GLY A 227 10.54 7.21 -11.56
CA GLY A 227 10.52 8.45 -12.33
C GLY A 227 9.31 8.56 -13.24
N TRP A 228 8.18 7.98 -12.86
CA TRP A 228 6.94 8.03 -13.62
C TRP A 228 6.24 9.39 -13.46
N PRO A 229 5.54 9.88 -14.51
CA PRO A 229 4.83 11.14 -14.42
C PRO A 229 3.55 10.97 -13.58
N ARG A 230 3.30 11.96 -12.72
CA ARG A 230 1.97 12.22 -12.13
C ARG A 230 1.48 13.57 -12.63
N ARG A 231 0.38 13.57 -13.36
CA ARG A 231 -0.21 14.75 -14.01
C ARG A 231 -1.58 15.13 -13.46
N THR A 232 -2.12 14.34 -12.52
CA THR A 232 -3.34 14.66 -11.76
C THR A 232 -3.00 15.00 -10.31
N ASP A 233 -4.03 15.42 -9.58
CA ASP A 233 -3.93 15.83 -8.18
C ASP A 233 -3.62 14.62 -7.28
N PRO A 234 -2.65 14.71 -6.34
CA PRO A 234 -2.21 13.56 -5.54
C PRO A 234 -3.21 13.11 -4.47
N GLY A 235 -4.28 13.87 -4.22
CA GLY A 235 -5.34 13.51 -3.27
C GLY A 235 -6.48 12.70 -3.88
N CYS A 236 -6.52 12.56 -5.21
CA CYS A 236 -7.51 11.75 -5.92
C CYS A 236 -7.21 10.26 -5.73
N VAL A 237 -8.25 9.45 -5.56
CA VAL A 237 -8.15 8.00 -5.45
C VAL A 237 -8.86 7.37 -6.63
N ALA A 238 -8.20 6.41 -7.28
CA ALA A 238 -8.75 5.54 -8.33
C ALA A 238 -9.28 6.32 -9.54
N ASP A 239 -8.50 7.29 -10.03
CA ASP A 239 -8.91 8.18 -11.13
C ASP A 239 -9.37 7.41 -12.38
N TRP A 240 -8.68 6.31 -12.71
CA TRP A 240 -8.97 5.55 -13.92
C TRP A 240 -10.25 4.74 -13.77
N ASP A 241 -10.39 4.02 -12.66
CA ASP A 241 -11.62 3.27 -12.37
C ASP A 241 -12.85 4.18 -12.40
N SER A 242 -12.68 5.39 -11.83
CA SER A 242 -13.72 6.41 -11.68
C SER A 242 -14.28 6.97 -12.98
N VAL A 243 -13.59 6.85 -14.12
CA VAL A 243 -14.08 7.39 -15.41
C VAL A 243 -15.40 6.75 -15.84
N SER A 244 -15.70 5.54 -15.35
CA SER A 244 -16.88 4.78 -15.74
C SER A 244 -18.16 5.19 -15.01
N TYR A 245 -18.05 5.82 -13.84
CA TYR A 245 -19.21 6.09 -12.97
C TYR A 245 -19.26 7.50 -12.37
N THR A 246 -18.22 8.31 -12.51
CA THR A 246 -18.27 9.72 -12.09
C THR A 246 -18.69 10.63 -13.26
N SER A 247 -19.47 11.67 -12.94
CA SER A 247 -20.03 12.59 -13.95
C SER A 247 -19.31 13.95 -14.02
N SER A 248 -18.35 14.19 -13.12
CA SER A 248 -17.59 15.43 -13.00
C SER A 248 -16.10 15.16 -13.06
N VAL A 249 -15.36 16.12 -13.61
CA VAL A 249 -13.88 16.13 -13.60
C VAL A 249 -13.35 16.99 -12.43
N PRO A 250 -12.25 16.61 -11.78
CA PRO A 250 -11.49 15.36 -12.00
C PRO A 250 -12.30 14.11 -11.59
N HIS A 251 -12.10 13.02 -12.32
CA HIS A 251 -12.65 11.71 -11.98
C HIS A 251 -11.90 11.19 -10.75
N CYS A 252 -12.57 11.16 -9.60
CA CYS A 252 -12.05 10.64 -8.33
C CYS A 252 -13.13 9.81 -7.66
N LEU A 253 -12.78 8.61 -7.18
CA LEU A 253 -13.71 7.79 -6.42
C LEU A 253 -14.02 8.49 -5.10
N ARG A 254 -12.95 8.91 -4.42
CA ARG A 254 -12.93 9.73 -3.21
C ARG A 254 -11.68 10.61 -3.22
N ARG A 255 -11.58 11.49 -2.22
CA ARG A 255 -10.39 12.32 -2.01
C ARG A 255 -9.85 12.16 -0.60
N VAL A 256 -8.55 11.91 -0.47
CA VAL A 256 -7.86 11.87 0.84
C VAL A 256 -7.51 13.26 1.37
N ASP A 257 -7.76 14.31 0.59
CA ASP A 257 -7.43 15.70 0.94
C ASP A 257 -8.69 16.59 1.02
N GLY A 258 -9.88 15.99 1.18
CA GLY A 258 -11.13 16.71 1.41
C GLY A 258 -11.19 17.44 2.76
N ASP A 259 -12.26 18.17 3.01
CA ASP A 259 -12.42 19.01 4.22
C ASP A 259 -13.41 18.44 5.26
N LYS A 260 -13.86 17.18 5.08
CA LYS A 260 -14.80 16.53 6.01
C LYS A 260 -14.23 16.46 7.42
N THR A 261 -15.10 16.68 8.39
CA THR A 261 -14.83 16.58 9.82
C THR A 261 -15.75 15.54 10.46
N TYR A 262 -15.48 15.18 11.72
CA TYR A 262 -16.33 14.28 12.50
C TYR A 262 -17.81 14.71 12.54
N ALA A 263 -18.09 16.02 12.40
CA ALA A 263 -19.46 16.54 12.38
C ALA A 263 -20.23 16.20 11.09
N ASP A 264 -19.52 15.80 10.03
CA ASP A 264 -20.08 15.50 8.71
C ASP A 264 -20.43 14.02 8.52
N LYS A 265 -20.28 13.20 9.57
CA LYS A 265 -20.57 11.76 9.53
C LYS A 265 -22.00 11.45 9.09
N VAL A 266 -22.14 10.44 8.23
CA VAL A 266 -23.42 9.98 7.69
C VAL A 266 -23.72 8.51 8.02
N GLY A 267 -22.79 7.80 8.67
CA GLY A 267 -22.95 6.40 9.05
C GLY A 267 -22.71 5.43 7.88
N GLU A 268 -21.88 5.82 6.92
CA GLU A 268 -21.48 5.02 5.77
C GLU A 268 -19.95 5.01 5.69
N VAL A 269 -19.35 3.83 5.63
CA VAL A 269 -17.92 3.65 5.92
C VAL A 269 -17.00 4.34 4.92
N HIS A 270 -17.35 4.36 3.64
CA HIS A 270 -16.52 5.02 2.63
C HIS A 270 -16.62 6.55 2.77
N ALA A 271 -17.82 7.07 2.98
CA ALA A 271 -18.08 8.49 3.16
C ALA A 271 -17.48 9.05 4.46
N ASP A 272 -17.57 8.30 5.56
CA ASP A 272 -17.04 8.69 6.87
C ASP A 272 -15.52 8.43 6.95
N GLY A 273 -15.00 7.49 6.15
CA GLY A 273 -13.56 7.23 5.99
C GLY A 273 -12.78 8.43 5.46
N GLU A 274 -13.37 9.28 4.61
CA GLU A 274 -12.73 10.51 4.11
C GLU A 274 -12.28 11.47 5.24
N ILE A 275 -12.94 11.43 6.41
CA ILE A 275 -12.53 12.21 7.59
C ILE A 275 -11.18 11.71 8.11
N TRP A 276 -11.04 10.38 8.19
CA TRP A 276 -9.85 9.73 8.73
C TRP A 276 -8.69 9.78 7.73
N SER A 277 -8.93 9.50 6.45
CA SER A 277 -7.87 9.52 5.42
C SER A 277 -7.28 10.92 5.27
N ARG A 278 -8.09 11.97 5.45
CA ARG A 278 -7.60 13.33 5.52
C ARG A 278 -6.68 13.60 6.71
N ALA A 279 -6.99 13.10 7.90
CA ALA A 279 -6.08 13.22 9.03
C ALA A 279 -4.73 12.52 8.72
N LEU A 280 -4.76 11.33 8.12
CA LEU A 280 -3.54 10.62 7.71
C LEU A 280 -2.73 11.42 6.68
N PHE A 281 -3.40 12.03 5.70
CA PHE A 281 -2.77 12.88 4.70
C PHE A 281 -2.11 14.14 5.31
N ASP A 282 -2.77 14.80 6.25
CA ASP A 282 -2.22 15.96 6.98
C ASP A 282 -1.01 15.55 7.86
N ILE A 283 -1.06 14.38 8.51
CA ILE A 283 0.10 13.81 9.26
C ILE A 283 1.29 13.62 8.32
N ARG A 284 1.03 13.04 7.15
CA ARG A 284 2.06 12.80 6.13
C ARG A 284 2.67 14.08 5.60
N GLY A 285 1.87 15.12 5.40
CA GLY A 285 2.33 16.45 5.00
C GLY A 285 3.21 17.10 6.07
N ALA A 286 2.86 16.94 7.35
CA ALA A 286 3.58 17.55 8.46
C ALA A 286 4.91 16.86 8.81
N LEU A 287 4.97 15.53 8.73
CA LEU A 287 6.13 14.73 9.16
C LEU A 287 6.96 14.16 8.00
N GLY A 288 6.41 14.19 6.79
CA GLY A 288 6.98 13.51 5.64
C GLY A 288 6.69 12.01 5.65
N ALA A 289 6.89 11.40 4.47
CA ALA A 289 6.55 10.01 4.16
C ALA A 289 6.97 8.99 5.23
N ARG A 290 8.27 8.96 5.52
CA ARG A 290 8.87 7.87 6.29
C ARG A 290 8.42 7.90 7.74
N GLU A 291 8.40 9.08 8.37
CA GLU A 291 8.01 9.20 9.78
C GLU A 291 6.52 8.95 9.95
N ALA A 292 5.68 9.61 9.14
CA ALA A 292 4.23 9.44 9.17
C ALA A 292 3.80 8.00 8.98
N ASP A 293 4.29 7.32 7.94
CA ASP A 293 3.80 5.98 7.61
C ASP A 293 4.29 4.93 8.60
N ARG A 294 5.46 5.14 9.20
CA ARG A 294 5.92 4.32 10.33
C ARG A 294 5.03 4.50 11.55
N ILE A 295 4.61 5.73 11.87
CA ILE A 295 3.67 5.99 12.98
C ILE A 295 2.31 5.34 12.71
N ILE A 296 1.72 5.62 11.54
CA ILE A 296 0.36 5.21 11.19
C ILE A 296 0.25 3.68 11.20
N VAL A 297 1.14 2.98 10.51
CA VAL A 297 1.11 1.51 10.43
C VAL A 297 1.48 0.87 11.78
N THR A 298 2.37 1.48 12.57
CA THR A 298 2.68 0.96 13.92
C THR A 298 1.48 1.09 14.86
N ALA A 299 0.75 2.21 14.79
CA ALA A 299 -0.40 2.46 15.65
C ALA A 299 -1.51 1.41 15.43
N GLN A 300 -1.71 0.95 14.19
CA GLN A 300 -2.73 -0.04 13.82
C GLN A 300 -2.59 -1.37 14.57
N PHE A 301 -1.37 -1.78 14.95
CA PHE A 301 -1.17 -2.98 15.78
C PHE A 301 -1.78 -2.87 17.18
N GLY A 302 -2.07 -1.66 17.65
CA GLY A 302 -2.72 -1.39 18.94
C GLY A 302 -4.25 -1.30 18.85
N PHE A 303 -4.84 -1.45 17.67
CA PHE A 303 -6.29 -1.36 17.50
C PHE A 303 -6.99 -2.68 17.88
N ALA A 304 -8.31 -2.59 18.05
CA ALA A 304 -9.25 -3.67 18.26
C ALA A 304 -10.23 -3.74 17.09
N PRO A 305 -10.95 -4.86 16.89
CA PRO A 305 -11.85 -5.02 15.75
C PRO A 305 -12.91 -3.92 15.58
N ASP A 306 -13.33 -3.30 16.68
CA ASP A 306 -14.38 -2.29 16.79
C ASP A 306 -13.84 -0.88 17.13
N THR A 307 -12.52 -0.65 17.03
CA THR A 307 -11.86 0.61 17.42
C THR A 307 -12.58 1.85 16.90
N SER A 308 -12.87 2.77 17.82
CA SER A 308 -13.44 4.08 17.53
C SER A 308 -12.40 5.04 16.93
N PHE A 309 -12.87 6.10 16.27
CA PHE A 309 -12.01 7.20 15.80
C PHE A 309 -11.20 7.83 16.94
N GLN A 310 -11.84 8.02 18.11
CA GLN A 310 -11.18 8.57 19.30
C GLN A 310 -10.03 7.65 19.76
N ASP A 311 -10.28 6.36 19.91
CA ASP A 311 -9.28 5.41 20.40
C ASP A 311 -8.13 5.24 19.40
N ALA A 312 -8.43 5.20 18.10
CA ALA A 312 -7.42 5.18 17.06
C ALA A 312 -6.54 6.45 17.10
N ALA A 313 -7.14 7.63 17.29
CA ALA A 313 -6.40 8.90 17.31
C ALA A 313 -5.48 8.98 18.53
N VAL A 314 -5.99 8.65 19.72
CA VAL A 314 -5.21 8.58 20.97
C VAL A 314 -4.04 7.60 20.83
N THR A 315 -4.29 6.42 20.26
CA THR A 315 -3.26 5.40 20.01
C THR A 315 -2.19 5.89 19.03
N THR A 316 -2.59 6.58 17.96
CA THR A 316 -1.67 7.10 16.96
C THR A 316 -0.80 8.24 17.51
N ILE A 317 -1.37 9.13 18.34
CA ILE A 317 -0.63 10.18 19.04
C ILE A 317 0.38 9.59 20.04
N ALA A 318 -0.03 8.59 20.81
CA ALA A 318 0.85 7.89 21.74
C ALA A 318 2.00 7.19 21.00
N THR A 319 1.71 6.57 19.86
CA THR A 319 2.71 5.93 18.99
C THR A 319 3.72 6.95 18.45
N ALA A 320 3.24 8.09 17.96
CA ALA A 320 4.10 9.20 17.52
C ALA A 320 5.03 9.70 18.63
N GLN A 321 4.49 9.88 19.84
CA GLN A 321 5.25 10.30 21.02
C GLN A 321 6.35 9.30 21.39
N GLN A 322 6.07 8.00 21.27
CA GLN A 322 7.03 6.94 21.59
C GLN A 322 8.13 6.81 20.52
N MET A 323 7.78 6.91 19.25
CA MET A 323 8.73 6.68 18.15
C MET A 323 9.59 7.91 17.84
N TYR A 324 9.01 9.10 17.85
CA TYR A 324 9.64 10.32 17.34
C TYR A 324 9.53 11.52 18.28
N GLY A 325 8.97 11.33 19.48
CA GLY A 325 8.91 12.35 20.52
C GLY A 325 7.79 13.38 20.35
N ARG A 326 7.89 14.46 21.12
CA ARG A 326 6.77 15.40 21.34
C ARG A 326 6.35 16.17 20.09
N SER A 327 7.29 16.58 19.24
CA SER A 327 6.96 17.32 18.02
C SER A 327 6.12 16.48 17.05
N ALA A 328 6.45 15.20 16.88
CA ALA A 328 5.67 14.30 16.05
C ALA A 328 4.27 14.06 16.64
N ALA A 329 4.18 13.84 17.96
CA ALA A 329 2.91 13.70 18.66
C ALA A 329 2.02 14.95 18.52
N ASP A 330 2.60 16.14 18.59
CA ASP A 330 1.87 17.40 18.45
C ASP A 330 1.36 17.59 17.00
N ALA A 331 2.12 17.19 15.98
CA ALA A 331 1.66 17.20 14.58
C ALA A 331 0.50 16.21 14.35
N VAL A 332 0.61 15.00 14.88
CA VAL A 332 -0.45 13.98 14.79
C VAL A 332 -1.72 14.44 15.53
N ARG A 333 -1.56 14.99 16.74
CA ARG A 333 -2.69 15.53 17.50
C ARG A 333 -3.39 16.64 16.73
N LYS A 334 -2.62 17.56 16.13
CA LYS A 334 -3.17 18.64 15.32
C LYS A 334 -4.01 18.13 14.16
N ALA A 335 -3.52 17.13 13.41
CA ALA A 335 -4.26 16.58 12.27
C ALA A 335 -5.63 16.02 12.67
N PHE A 336 -5.71 15.28 13.79
CA PHE A 336 -7.00 14.78 14.30
C PHE A 336 -7.90 15.89 14.88
N GLN A 337 -7.32 16.91 15.56
CA GLN A 337 -8.07 18.07 16.04
C GLN A 337 -8.67 18.89 14.89
N ASP A 338 -7.92 19.06 13.80
CA ASP A 338 -8.39 19.77 12.60
C ASP A 338 -9.54 19.02 11.89
N ARG A 339 -9.71 17.72 12.16
CA ARG A 339 -10.85 16.90 11.73
C ARG A 339 -11.96 16.77 12.77
N GLY A 340 -11.82 17.44 13.92
CA GLY A 340 -12.82 17.43 14.99
C GLY A 340 -13.02 16.06 15.65
N ILE A 341 -12.01 15.18 15.59
CA ILE A 341 -12.08 13.85 16.22
C ILE A 341 -12.26 14.03 17.74
N PRO A 342 -13.28 13.39 18.35
CA PRO A 342 -13.57 13.57 19.77
C PRO A 342 -12.43 13.06 20.65
N GLY A 343 -12.18 13.77 21.76
CA GLY A 343 -11.23 13.33 22.80
C GLY A 343 -9.75 13.58 22.49
N VAL A 344 -9.42 14.40 21.49
CA VAL A 344 -8.05 14.67 21.03
C VAL A 344 -7.58 16.10 21.34
#